data_AF-A0A9Q9MT51-F1
#
_entry.id   AF-A0A9Q9MT51-F1
#
_cell.length_a   1.000
_cell.length_b   1.000
_cell.length_c   1.000
_cell.angle_alpha   90.00
_cell.angle_beta   90.00
_cell.angle_gamma   90.00
#
_symmetry.space_group_name_H-M   'P 1'
#
loop_
_entity.id
_entity.type
_entity.pdbx_description
1 polymer ?
#
loop_
_entity_poly.entity_id
_entity_poly.type
_entity_poly.pdbx_seq_one_letter_code
_entity_poly.pdbx_strand_id
1 'polypeptide(L)' 'MTEYIDFVKKEILNYFSEKKANVGHVLHPPAFNFQRVMNWNPKQKEALDAAISQLVDEGIVEEKNGTIALTKKGVDSIY' A
#
# COMPACT_ATOMS: atom_id res chain seq x y z
N MET A 1 -5.82 -16.54 3.67
CA MET A 1 -4.55 -15.91 3.25
C MET A 1 -4.84 -14.80 2.25
N THR A 2 -5.56 -15.08 1.16
CA THR A 2 -6.02 -14.08 0.17
C THR A 2 -6.82 -12.93 0.78
N GLU A 3 -7.75 -13.22 1.71
CA GLU A 3 -8.56 -12.17 2.39
C GLU A 3 -7.71 -11.11 3.11
N TYR A 4 -6.62 -11.50 3.79
CA TYR A 4 -5.74 -10.56 4.49
C TYR A 4 -4.90 -9.74 3.50
N ILE A 5 -4.50 -10.35 2.38
CA ILE A 5 -3.78 -9.64 1.32
C ILE A 5 -4.68 -8.56 0.72
N ASP A 6 -5.94 -8.89 0.38
CA ASP A 6 -6.89 -7.93 -0.17
C ASP A 6 -7.23 -6.82 0.82
N PHE A 7 -7.34 -7.14 2.12
CA PHE A 7 -7.49 -6.15 3.17
C PHE A 7 -6.29 -5.18 3.20
N VAL A 8 -5.07 -5.69 3.21
CA VAL A 8 -3.87 -4.84 3.28
C VAL A 8 -3.71 -3.99 2.03
N LYS A 9 -3.99 -4.53 0.83
CA LYS A 9 -4.01 -3.76 -0.42
C LYS A 9 -4.94 -2.55 -0.30
N LYS A 10 -6.18 -2.78 0.17
CA LYS A 10 -7.15 -1.71 0.37
C LYS A 10 -6.64 -0.67 1.36
N GLU A 11 -6.03 -1.07 2.47
CA GLU A 11 -5.49 -0.12 3.45
C GLU A 11 -4.34 0.72 2.90
N ILE A 12 -3.46 0.15 2.06
CA ILE A 12 -2.40 0.91 1.37
C ILE A 12 -3.03 1.96 0.43
N LEU A 13 -4.00 1.56 -0.39
CA LEU A 13 -4.67 2.45 -1.32
C LEU A 13 -5.50 3.53 -0.62
N ASN A 14 -6.21 3.17 0.46
CA ASN A 14 -6.93 4.10 1.31
C ASN A 14 -5.99 5.15 1.89
N TYR A 15 -4.81 4.74 2.37
CA TYR A 15 -3.80 5.67 2.87
C TYR A 15 -3.38 6.69 1.80
N PHE A 16 -3.13 6.25 0.56
CA PHE A 16 -2.83 7.15 -0.55
C PHE A 16 -4.01 8.08 -0.89
N SER A 17 -5.23 7.55 -0.95
CA SER A 17 -6.45 8.31 -1.22
C SER A 17 -6.71 9.41 -0.19
N GLU A 18 -6.62 9.07 1.11
CA GLU A 18 -6.79 10.01 2.22
C GLU A 18 -5.75 11.14 2.22
N LYS A 19 -4.53 10.84 1.77
CA LYS A 19 -3.45 11.84 1.60
C LYS A 19 -3.55 12.62 0.29
N LYS A 20 -4.59 12.35 -0.51
CA LYS A 20 -4.77 12.89 -1.86
C LYS A 20 -3.52 12.73 -2.71
N ALA A 21 -2.94 11.53 -2.66
CA ALA A 21 -1.66 11.25 -3.29
C ALA A 21 -1.76 11.29 -4.82
N ASN A 22 -0.66 11.70 -5.46
CA ASN A 22 -0.53 11.75 -6.91
C ASN A 22 0.62 10.84 -7.36
N VAL A 23 0.81 10.72 -8.68
CA VAL A 23 1.84 9.88 -9.30
C VAL A 23 3.21 10.23 -8.73
N GLY A 24 3.94 9.21 -8.28
CA GLY A 24 5.27 9.33 -7.69
C GLY A 24 5.29 9.63 -6.19
N HIS A 25 4.14 9.86 -5.54
CA HIS A 25 4.12 9.97 -4.08
C HIS A 25 4.49 8.65 -3.41
N VAL A 26 5.35 8.74 -2.40
CA VAL A 26 5.91 7.59 -1.69
C VAL A 26 5.10 7.23 -0.45
N LEU A 27 5.00 5.93 -0.18
CA LEU A 27 4.51 5.39 1.08
C LEU A 27 5.57 5.65 2.15
N HIS A 28 5.28 6.51 3.12
CA HIS A 28 6.20 6.82 4.21
C HIS A 28 6.10 5.75 5.31
N PRO A 29 7.06 4.81 5.44
CA PRO A 29 6.86 3.61 6.26
C PRO A 29 6.63 3.88 7.76
N PRO A 30 7.35 4.82 8.41
CA PRO A 30 7.08 5.14 9.81
C PRO A 30 5.66 5.67 10.05
N ALA A 31 5.15 6.48 9.13
CA ALA A 31 3.82 7.07 9.26
C ALA A 31 2.74 6.02 8.98
N PHE A 32 2.91 5.23 7.93
CA PHE A 32 2.00 4.14 7.60
C PHE A 32 1.93 3.09 8.72
N ASN A 33 3.09 2.73 9.30
CA ASN A 33 3.14 1.77 10.39
C ASN A 33 2.40 2.26 11.63
N PHE A 34 2.59 3.52 12.01
CA PHE A 34 1.92 4.11 13.16
C PHE A 34 0.41 4.25 12.95
N GLN A 35 -0.03 4.67 11.76
CA GLN A 35 -1.45 4.95 11.48
C GLN A 35 -2.27 3.70 11.18
N ARG A 36 -1.66 2.68 10.56
CA ARG A 36 -2.35 1.48 10.09
C ARG A 36 -1.84 0.23 10.80
N VAL A 37 -0.60 -0.15 10.53
CA VAL A 37 -0.05 -1.47 10.87
C VAL A 37 -0.06 -1.75 12.38
N MET A 38 0.12 -0.74 13.23
CA MET A 38 0.14 -0.90 14.69
C MET A 38 -1.15 -1.56 15.21
N ASN A 39 -2.30 -1.26 14.60
CA ASN A 39 -3.62 -1.75 15.01
C ASN A 39 -4.03 -3.06 14.32
N TRP A 40 -3.22 -3.58 13.41
CA TRP A 40 -3.52 -4.82 12.69
C TRP A 40 -3.23 -6.07 13.52
N ASN A 41 -3.97 -7.13 13.25
CA ASN A 41 -3.71 -8.46 13.81
C ASN A 41 -2.45 -9.10 13.17
N PRO A 42 -1.88 -10.16 13.76
CA PRO A 42 -0.66 -10.78 13.24
C PRO A 42 -0.75 -11.24 11.78
N LYS A 43 -1.88 -11.82 11.37
CA LYS A 43 -2.07 -12.33 10.00
C LYS A 43 -2.14 -11.21 8.96
N GLN A 44 -2.69 -10.05 9.32
CA GLN A 44 -2.68 -8.85 8.48
C GLN A 44 -1.26 -8.30 8.33
N LYS A 45 -0.46 -8.29 9.41
CA LYS A 45 0.95 -7.86 9.38
C LYS A 45 1.80 -8.77 8.48
N GLU A 46 1.64 -10.08 8.62
CA GLU A 46 2.31 -11.08 7.78
C GLU A 46 1.92 -10.96 6.30
N ALA A 47 0.73 -10.43 5.99
CA ALA A 47 0.27 -10.26 4.62
C ALA A 47 0.82 -9.00 3.93
N LEU A 48 1.56 -8.13 4.63
CA LEU A 48 2.01 -6.84 4.09
C LEU A 48 2.94 -6.98 2.89
N ASP A 49 3.99 -7.79 3.01
CA ASP A 49 4.96 -7.97 1.93
C ASP A 49 4.31 -8.59 0.69
N ALA A 50 3.42 -9.57 0.89
CA ALA A 50 2.67 -10.19 -0.20
C ALA A 50 1.71 -9.21 -0.89
N ALA A 51 1.04 -8.34 -0.11
CA ALA A 51 0.17 -7.31 -0.66
C ALA A 51 0.94 -6.27 -1.47
N ILE A 52 2.09 -5.80 -0.96
CA ILE A 52 2.96 -4.87 -1.70
C ILE A 52 3.45 -5.51 -2.99
N SER A 53 3.97 -6.75 -2.94
CA SER A 53 4.43 -7.48 -4.12
C SER A 53 3.34 -7.57 -5.20
N GLN A 54 2.10 -7.92 -4.81
CA GLN A 54 1.02 -7.99 -5.79
C GLN A 54 0.62 -6.62 -6.35
N LEU A 55 0.67 -5.54 -5.56
CA LEU A 55 0.42 -4.19 -6.08
C LEU A 55 1.53 -3.74 -7.05
N VAL A 56 2.77 -4.18 -6.84
CA VAL A 56 3.89 -3.97 -7.77
C VAL A 56 3.65 -4.76 -9.06
N ASP A 57 3.31 -6.05 -8.96
CA ASP A 57 3.01 -6.91 -10.11
C ASP A 57 1.82 -6.38 -10.93
N GLU A 58 0.82 -5.82 -10.25
CA GLU A 58 -0.34 -5.17 -10.88
C GLU A 58 0.00 -3.78 -11.47
N GLY A 59 1.19 -3.24 -11.19
CA GLY A 59 1.62 -1.91 -11.63
C GLY A 59 0.88 -0.76 -10.96
N ILE A 60 0.27 -1.00 -9.81
CA ILE A 60 -0.47 -0.02 -9.00
C ILE A 60 0.49 0.84 -8.18
N VAL A 61 1.53 0.21 -7.65
CA VAL A 61 2.68 0.87 -7.03
C VAL A 61 3.95 0.40 -7.72
N GLU A 62 5.05 1.10 -7.49
CA GLU A 62 6.38 0.72 -7.96
C GLU A 62 7.39 0.85 -6.82
N GLU A 63 8.39 -0.03 -6.79
CA GLU A 63 9.50 0.10 -5.87
C GLU A 63 10.62 0.93 -6.50
N LYS A 64 10.97 2.05 -5.87
CA LYS A 64 12.09 2.92 -6.26
C LYS A 64 12.97 3.20 -5.05
N ASN A 65 14.26 2.84 -5.14
CA ASN A 65 15.25 3.11 -4.10
C ASN A 65 14.83 2.60 -2.70
N GLY A 66 14.20 1.43 -2.63
CA GLY A 66 13.70 0.86 -1.37
C GLY A 66 12.46 1.55 -0.80
N THR A 67 11.78 2.37 -1.61
CA THR A 67 10.51 3.02 -1.25
C THR A 67 9.41 2.63 -2.23
N ILE A 68 8.19 2.51 -1.73
CA ILE A 68 7.02 2.22 -2.56
C ILE A 68 6.40 3.54 -3.00
N ALA A 69 6.23 3.74 -4.32
CA ALA A 69 5.64 4.93 -4.89
C ALA A 69 4.38 4.60 -5.69
N LEU A 70 3.39 5.51 -5.68
CA LEU A 70 2.14 5.34 -6.42
C LEU A 70 2.36 5.59 -7.92
N THR A 71 1.89 4.68 -8.78
CA THR A 71 1.96 4.87 -10.24
C THR A 71 0.77 5.67 -10.75
N LYS A 72 0.75 5.98 -12.06
CA LYS A 72 -0.44 6.52 -12.72
C LYS A 72 -1.65 5.60 -12.58
N LYS A 73 -1.47 4.30 -12.82
CA LYS A 73 -2.54 3.29 -12.66
C LYS A 73 -3.06 3.23 -11.22
N GLY A 74 -2.16 3.41 -10.24
CA GLY A 74 -2.56 3.49 -8.84
C GLY A 74 -3.38 4.72 -8.51
N VAL A 75 -3.02 5.89 -9.05
CA VAL A 75 -3.85 7.11 -8.95
C VAL A 75 -5.24 6.88 -9.53
N ASP A 76 -5.32 6.29 -10.73
CA ASP A 76 -6.59 5.95 -11.40
C ASP A 76 -7.44 4.93 -10.60
N SER A 77 -6.85 4.24 -9.62
CA SER A 77 -7.54 3.25 -8.77
C SER A 77 -8.05 3.84 -7.45
N ILE A 78 -7.61 5.04 -7.07
CA ILE A 78 -7.98 5.71 -5.81
C ILE A 78 -8.87 6.94 -6.01
N TYR A 79 -9.22 7.27 -7.25
CA TYR A 79 -10.10 8.37 -7.69
C TYR A 79 -11.10 7.88 -8.73
#